data_AF-W5SB20-F1
#
_entry.id   AF-W5SB20-F1
#
_cell.length_a   1.000
_cell.length_b   1.000
_cell.length_c   1.000
_cell.angle_alpha   90.00
_cell.angle_beta   90.00
_cell.angle_gamma   90.00
#
_symmetry.space_group_name_H-M   'P 1'
#
loop_
_entity.id
_entity.type
_entity.pdbx_description
1 polymer ?
#
loop_
_entity_poly.entity_id
_entity_poly.type
_entity_poly.pdbx_seq_one_letter_code
_entity_poly.pdbx_strand_id
1 'polypeptide(L)'
;MILDRNSLDTALNAIVTLFDALSNFEDGSFNENAHKTFMLLNDIYTEYQIIYTQNMERLENALTPQIREALEPIQTKIKKFIEKVNSNPDNMQL
;
A
#
# COMPACT_ATOMS: atom_id res chain seq x y z
N MET A 1 13.03 -0.67 14.04
CA MET A 1 13.71 -1.71 13.23
C MET A 1 14.68 -1.03 12.28
N ILE A 2 15.89 -1.56 12.10
CA ILE A 2 16.89 -1.03 11.16
C ILE A 2 17.01 -2.03 10.00
N LEU A 3 16.78 -1.55 8.78
CA LEU A 3 16.92 -2.33 7.55
C LEU A 3 17.93 -1.65 6.61
N ASP A 4 18.54 -2.43 5.73
CA ASP A 4 19.28 -1.88 4.58
C ASP A 4 18.34 -1.46 3.46
N ARG A 5 18.84 -0.66 2.50
CA ARG A 5 18.04 -0.13 1.39
C ARG A 5 17.40 -1.22 0.53
N ASN A 6 18.12 -2.30 0.22
CA ASN A 6 17.59 -3.36 -0.63
C ASN A 6 16.43 -4.09 0.06
N SER A 7 16.57 -4.34 1.36
CA SER A 7 15.48 -4.90 2.19
C SER A 7 14.27 -3.97 2.20
N LEU A 8 14.49 -2.66 2.31
CA LEU A 8 13.42 -1.66 2.31
C LEU A 8 12.62 -1.65 1.01
N ASP A 9 13.33 -1.55 -0.11
CA ASP A 9 12.75 -1.49 -1.44
C ASP A 9 12.06 -2.82 -1.81
N THR A 10 12.66 -3.95 -1.41
CA THR A 10 12.09 -5.29 -1.67
C THR A 10 10.75 -5.46 -0.98
N ALA A 11 10.64 -5.12 0.31
CA ALA A 11 9.38 -5.25 1.03
C ALA A 11 8.34 -4.23 0.55
N LEU A 12 8.73 -2.99 0.21
CA LEU A 12 7.81 -2.02 -0.40
C LEU A 12 7.23 -2.56 -1.71
N ASN A 13 8.11 -3.07 -2.60
CA ASN A 13 7.70 -3.63 -3.88
C ASN A 13 6.79 -4.85 -3.72
N ALA A 14 7.04 -5.71 -2.74
CA ALA A 14 6.17 -6.85 -2.45
C ALA A 14 4.76 -6.40 -2.03
N ILE A 15 4.66 -5.40 -1.14
CA ILE A 15 3.36 -4.83 -0.73
C ILE A 15 2.63 -4.23 -1.94
N VAL A 16 3.32 -3.44 -2.77
CA VAL A 16 2.74 -2.85 -3.99
C VAL A 16 2.26 -3.92 -4.96
N THR A 17 3.03 -5.00 -5.14
CA THR A 17 2.66 -6.11 -6.01
C THR A 17 1.39 -6.80 -5.53
N LEU A 18 1.22 -6.96 -4.22
CA LEU A 18 -0.01 -7.52 -3.64
C LEU A 18 -1.22 -6.60 -3.89
N PHE A 19 -1.07 -5.28 -3.77
CA PHE A 19 -2.15 -4.35 -4.13
C PHE A 19 -2.52 -4.45 -5.60
N ASP A 20 -1.53 -4.46 -6.49
CA ASP A 20 -1.76 -4.56 -7.93
C ASP A 20 -2.48 -5.89 -8.27
N ALA A 21 -2.08 -7.00 -7.67
CA ALA A 21 -2.75 -8.29 -7.84
C ALA A 21 -4.22 -8.27 -7.37
N LEU A 22 -4.48 -7.75 -6.17
CA LEU A 22 -5.84 -7.67 -5.62
C LEU A 22 -6.73 -6.65 -6.36
N SER A 23 -6.14 -5.63 -6.98
CA SER A 23 -6.89 -4.60 -7.72
C SER A 23 -7.47 -5.06 -9.07
N ASN A 24 -6.95 -6.18 -9.60
CA ASN A 24 -7.27 -6.74 -10.91
C ASN A 24 -8.31 -7.88 -10.86
N PHE A 25 -9.15 -7.93 -9.84
CA PHE A 25 -10.26 -8.89 -9.75
C PHE A 25 -11.26 -8.71 -10.91
N GLU A 26 -11.59 -9.82 -11.58
CA GLU A 26 -12.34 -9.85 -12.84
C GLU A 26 -13.85 -9.70 -12.67
N ASP A 27 -14.41 -10.29 -11.61
CA ASP A 27 -15.86 -10.39 -11.40
C ASP A 27 -16.48 -9.12 -10.78
N GLY A 28 -15.64 -8.13 -10.41
CA GLY A 28 -16.08 -6.88 -9.80
C GLY A 28 -16.66 -7.05 -8.39
N SER A 29 -16.60 -8.25 -7.82
CA SER A 29 -17.11 -8.57 -6.50
C SER A 29 -16.07 -8.36 -5.41
N PHE A 30 -16.51 -7.80 -4.28
CA PHE A 30 -15.67 -7.55 -3.13
C PHE A 30 -16.40 -7.99 -1.86
N ASN A 31 -16.22 -9.27 -1.54
CA ASN A 31 -16.88 -9.94 -0.42
C ASN A 31 -16.11 -9.77 0.90
N GLU A 32 -16.64 -10.34 1.99
CA GLU A 32 -16.05 -10.24 3.33
C GLU A 32 -14.58 -10.71 3.39
N ASN A 33 -14.21 -11.76 2.65
CA ASN A 33 -12.84 -12.24 2.63
C ASN A 33 -11.92 -11.24 1.92
N ALA A 34 -12.32 -10.74 0.74
CA ALA A 34 -11.57 -9.74 0.00
C ALA A 34 -11.40 -8.44 0.81
N HIS A 35 -12.46 -8.02 1.51
CA HIS A 35 -12.45 -6.88 2.43
C HIS A 35 -11.42 -7.06 3.55
N LYS A 36 -11.47 -8.17 4.28
CA LYS A 36 -10.49 -8.46 5.35
C LYS A 36 -9.05 -8.51 4.82
N THR A 37 -8.85 -9.14 3.66
CA THR A 37 -7.53 -9.24 3.04
C THR A 37 -6.98 -7.87 2.66
N PHE A 38 -7.79 -7.01 2.04
CA PHE A 38 -7.37 -5.67 1.69
C PHE A 38 -7.09 -4.81 2.91
N MET A 39 -7.97 -4.82 3.92
CA MET A 39 -7.78 -4.04 5.16
C MET A 39 -6.45 -4.41 5.82
N LEU A 40 -6.16 -5.71 5.94
CA LEU A 40 -4.87 -6.17 6.47
C LEU A 40 -3.69 -5.66 5.62
N LEU A 41 -3.79 -5.72 4.30
CA LEU A 41 -2.73 -5.23 3.42
C LEU A 41 -2.52 -3.71 3.55
N ASN A 42 -3.60 -2.95 3.72
CA ASN A 42 -3.57 -1.51 3.94
C ASN A 42 -2.93 -1.15 5.30
N ASP A 43 -3.22 -1.92 6.34
CA ASP A 43 -2.59 -1.76 7.65
C ASP A 43 -1.09 -2.07 7.56
N ILE A 44 -0.71 -3.16 6.89
CA ILE A 44 0.70 -3.51 6.64
C ILE A 44 1.42 -2.38 5.91
N TYR A 45 0.81 -1.84 4.85
CA TYR A 45 1.38 -0.71 4.12
C TYR A 45 1.57 0.51 5.01
N THR A 46 0.55 0.88 5.78
CA THR A 46 0.57 2.05 6.67
C THR A 46 1.71 1.96 7.69
N GLU A 47 1.86 0.81 8.35
CA GLU A 47 2.97 0.58 9.27
C GLU A 47 4.32 0.56 8.55
N TYR A 48 4.37 -0.03 7.35
CA TYR A 48 5.60 -0.09 6.57
C TYR A 48 6.05 1.28 6.06
N GLN A 49 5.13 2.20 5.76
CA GLN A 49 5.48 3.59 5.41
C GLN A 49 6.28 4.28 6.52
N ILE A 50 5.91 4.05 7.79
CA ILE A 50 6.61 4.60 8.95
C ILE A 50 8.03 4.03 9.02
N ILE A 51 8.15 2.70 8.90
CA ILE A 51 9.44 1.99 8.92
C ILE A 51 10.34 2.49 7.78
N TYR A 52 9.79 2.59 6.56
CA TYR A 52 10.50 3.02 5.38
C TYR A 52 11.02 4.46 5.53
N THR A 53 10.16 5.37 5.99
CA THR A 53 10.51 6.78 6.20
C THR A 53 11.66 6.93 7.20
N GLN A 54 11.53 6.33 8.38
CA GLN A 54 12.57 6.41 9.43
C GLN A 54 13.91 5.84 8.96
N ASN A 55 13.91 4.78 8.16
CA ASN A 55 15.15 4.20 7.66
C ASN A 55 15.77 5.04 6.53
N MET A 56 14.98 5.59 5.62
CA MET A 56 15.48 6.45 4.54
C MET A 56 16.05 7.78 5.05
N GLU A 57 15.40 8.39 6.05
CA GLU A 57 15.93 9.58 6.74
C GLU A 57 17.33 9.30 7.33
N ARG A 58 17.55 8.09 7.85
CA ARG A 58 18.83 7.70 8.46
C ARG A 58 19.89 7.27 7.44
N LEU A 59 19.51 6.46 6.45
CA LEU A 59 20.45 5.85 5.50
C LEU A 59 20.91 6.84 4.42
N GLU A 60 19.98 7.66 3.94
CA GLU A 60 20.19 8.53 2.77
C GLU A 60 20.23 10.01 3.15
N ASN A 61 20.01 10.36 4.44
CA ASN A 61 19.73 11.73 4.88
C ASN A 61 18.59 12.37 4.06
N ALA A 62 17.68 11.55 3.56
CA ALA A 62 16.55 12.00 2.75
C ALA A 62 15.58 12.81 3.61
N LEU A 63 15.04 13.89 3.06
CA LEU A 63 14.05 14.70 3.76
C LEU A 63 12.67 14.03 3.67
N THR A 64 11.89 14.08 4.75
CA THR A 64 10.52 13.52 4.81
C THR A 64 9.64 13.92 3.60
N PRO A 65 9.68 15.17 3.09
CA PRO A 65 8.92 15.54 1.90
C PRO A 65 9.30 14.74 0.64
N GLN A 66 10.59 14.46 0.41
CA GLN A 66 11.05 13.69 -0.74
C GLN A 66 10.60 12.23 -0.67
N ILE A 67 10.64 11.66 0.55
CA ILE A 67 10.16 10.29 0.80
C ILE A 67 8.65 10.23 0.54
N ARG A 68 7.90 11.24 0.99
CA ARG A 68 6.46 11.33 0.77
C ARG A 68 6.11 11.41 -0.71
N GLU A 69 6.82 12.22 -1.49
CA GLU A 69 6.67 12.29 -2.95
C GLU A 69 6.91 10.93 -3.61
N ALA A 70 7.90 10.16 -3.13
CA ALA A 70 8.15 8.81 -3.65
C ALA A 70 7.04 7.79 -3.31
N LEU A 71 6.34 7.98 -2.19
CA LEU A 71 5.26 7.08 -1.74
C LEU A 71 3.87 7.49 -2.27
N GLU A 72 3.69 8.73 -2.71
CA GLU A 72 2.42 9.28 -3.22
C GLU A 72 1.79 8.48 -4.38
N PRO A 73 2.56 7.95 -5.36
CA PRO A 73 1.98 7.11 -6.41
C PRO A 73 1.29 5.86 -5.87
N ILE A 74 1.82 5.26 -4.80
CA ILE A 74 1.25 4.06 -4.16
C ILE A 74 -0.04 4.43 -3.43
N GLN A 75 -0.03 5.53 -2.67
CA GLN A 75 -1.24 6.05 -2.00
C GLN A 75 -2.36 6.37 -3.00
N THR A 76 -1.99 6.93 -4.16
CA THR A 76 -2.93 7.21 -5.25
C THR A 76 -3.54 5.92 -5.81
N LYS A 77 -2.75 4.85 -5.99
CA LYS A 77 -3.25 3.54 -6.42
C LYS A 77 -4.24 2.96 -5.42
N ILE A 78 -3.90 2.97 -4.12
CA ILE A 78 -4.77 2.47 -3.05
C ILE A 78 -6.10 3.23 -3.04
N LYS A 79 -6.05 4.57 -3.13
CA LYS A 79 -7.24 5.41 -3.17
C LYS A 79 -8.14 5.07 -4.37
N LYS A 80 -7.58 4.94 -5.57
CA LYS A 80 -8.34 4.57 -6.78
C LYS A 80 -9.00 3.20 -6.64
N PHE A 81 -8.32 2.26 -6.00
CA PHE A 81 -8.88 0.95 -5.73
C PHE A 81 -10.07 1.03 -4.77
N ILE A 82 -9.95 1.78 -3.67
CA ILE A 82 -11.05 2.02 -2.72
C ILE A 82 -12.25 2.67 -3.45
N GLU A 83 -12.01 3.69 -4.27
CA GLU A 83 -13.05 4.32 -5.09
C GLU A 83 -13.74 3.32 -6.02
N LYS A 84 -12.97 2.44 -6.68
CA LYS A 84 -13.52 1.37 -7.54
C LYS A 84 -14.41 0.42 -6.74
N VAL A 85 -13.95 -0.09 -5.60
CA VAL A 85 -14.72 -1.00 -4.74
C VAL A 85 -16.02 -0.33 -4.27
N ASN A 86 -15.92 0.89 -3.76
CA ASN A 86 -17.05 1.61 -3.18
C ASN A 86 -18.06 2.11 -4.23
N SER A 87 -17.67 2.20 -5.50
CA SER A 87 -18.59 2.56 -6.59
C SER A 87 -19.60 1.45 -6.93
N ASN A 88 -19.35 0.20 -6.53
CA ASN A 88 -20.28 -0.90 -6.72
C ASN A 88 -21.12 -1.11 -5.44
N PRO A 89 -22.45 -0.95 -5.48
CA PRO A 89 -23.31 -1.10 -4.31
C PRO A 89 -23.38 -2.54 -3.78
N ASP A 90 -23.07 -3.54 -4.61
CA ASP A 90 -23.08 -4.95 -4.20
C ASP A 90 -21.81 -5.35 -3.44
N ASN A 91 -20.79 -4.48 -3.45
CA ASN A 91 -19.53 -4.70 -2.76
C ASN A 91 -19.60 -4.28 -1.29
N MET A 92 -18.88 -5.03 -0.45
CA MET A 92 -18.60 -4.59 0.90
C MET A 92 -17.70 -3.36 0.84
N GLN A 93 -18.20 -2.24 1.37
CA GLN A 93 -17.51 -0.96 1.31
C GLN A 93 -16.22 -0.98 2.15
N LEU A 94 -15.22 -0.26 1.68
CA LEU A 94 -13.92 -0.01 2.31
C LEU A 94 -13.83 1.40 2.90
#